data_AF-A0A955NJ82-F1
#
_entry.id   AF-A0A955NJ82-F1
#
_cell.length_a   1.000
_cell.length_b   1.000
_cell.length_c   1.000
_cell.angle_alpha   90.00
_cell.angle_beta   90.00
_cell.angle_gamma   90.00
#
_symmetry.space_group_name_H-M   'P 1'
#
loop_
_entity.id
_entity.type
_entity.pdbx_description
1 polymer ?
#
loop_
_entity_poly.entity_id
_entity_poly.type
_entity_poly.pdbx_seq_one_letter_code
_entity_poly.pdbx_strand_id
1 'polypeptide(L)'
;MIQSAIQPQNQNNGSEFKDSRQSVTFYCHAPNAKEVSLVGTFNSWDPWATPMKRNSLGEWFVVLDLLPGVHEYQAVVDGKWVSEPAYAVPEAEEKAASKIQSYEWNLMDSI
;
A
#
# COMPACT_ATOMS: atom_id res chain seq x y z
N MET A 1 -33.84 19.87 -45.80
CA MET A 1 -33.42 20.59 -44.57
C MET A 1 -34.51 20.33 -43.57
N ILE A 2 -34.35 19.51 -42.53
CA ILE A 2 -33.41 19.62 -41.41
C ILE A 2 -33.16 18.20 -40.87
N GLN A 3 -31.91 17.92 -40.50
CA GLN A 3 -31.43 16.61 -40.03
C GLN A 3 -32.04 16.25 -38.67
N SER A 4 -32.55 15.02 -38.54
CA SER A 4 -32.93 14.41 -37.27
C SER A 4 -31.68 13.91 -36.56
N ALA A 5 -31.40 14.47 -35.38
CA ALA A 5 -30.39 13.95 -34.46
C ALA A 5 -31.10 13.50 -33.18
N ILE A 6 -31.20 12.19 -32.98
CA ILE A 6 -31.28 11.58 -31.64
C ILE A 6 -30.26 10.46 -31.64
N GLN A 7 -29.17 10.68 -30.91
CA GLN A 7 -28.14 9.70 -30.60
C GLN A 7 -28.78 8.57 -29.77
N PRO A 8 -28.45 7.29 -30.00
CA PRO A 8 -28.85 6.24 -29.06
C PRO A 8 -28.15 6.49 -27.73
N GLN A 9 -28.93 6.82 -26.69
CA GLN A 9 -28.49 6.76 -25.30
C GLN A 9 -28.21 5.29 -24.98
N ASN A 10 -26.96 4.87 -25.18
CA ASN A 10 -26.46 3.62 -24.67
C ASN A 10 -26.38 3.74 -23.14
N GLN A 11 -27.43 3.32 -22.44
CA GLN A 11 -27.38 3.13 -21.00
C GLN A 11 -26.57 1.89 -20.67
N ASN A 12 -25.24 2.03 -20.76
CA ASN A 12 -24.29 1.13 -20.12
C ASN A 12 -24.35 1.34 -18.60
N ASN A 13 -25.38 0.81 -17.95
CA ASN A 13 -25.37 0.59 -16.51
C ASN A 13 -24.49 -0.63 -16.20
N GLY A 14 -23.18 -0.41 -16.16
CA GLY A 14 -22.19 -1.37 -15.70
C GLY A 14 -21.31 -0.71 -14.64
N SER A 15 -21.61 -1.03 -13.38
CA SER A 15 -20.80 -0.79 -12.16
C SER A 15 -19.37 -0.28 -12.38
N GLU A 16 -19.18 1.05 -12.28
CA GLU A 16 -17.87 1.67 -12.17
C GLU A 16 -17.39 1.60 -10.71
N PHE A 17 -17.16 0.38 -10.19
CA PHE A 17 -16.30 0.22 -9.01
C PHE A 17 -14.89 0.50 -9.50
N LYS A 18 -14.54 1.79 -9.56
CA LYS A 18 -13.17 2.25 -9.72
C LYS A 18 -12.34 1.44 -8.74
N ASP A 19 -11.41 0.62 -9.26
CA ASP A 19 -10.56 -0.26 -8.46
C ASP A 19 -9.89 0.61 -7.38
N SER A 20 -10.47 0.60 -6.19
CA SER A 20 -10.15 1.54 -5.11
C SER A 20 -9.01 1.02 -4.27
N ARG A 21 -8.33 -0.03 -4.74
CA ARG A 21 -7.18 -0.61 -4.08
C ARG A 21 -6.09 0.44 -3.93
N GLN A 22 -5.50 0.43 -2.75
CA GLN A 22 -4.36 1.25 -2.41
C GLN A 22 -3.14 0.34 -2.38
N SER A 23 -2.12 0.72 -3.13
CA SER A 23 -0.81 0.10 -3.02
C SER A 23 -0.19 0.52 -1.68
N VAL A 24 0.12 -0.47 -0.84
CA VAL A 24 0.71 -0.29 0.47
C VAL A 24 1.98 -1.13 0.53
N THR A 25 3.10 -0.50 0.90
CA THR A 25 4.36 -1.20 1.14
C THR A 25 4.52 -1.47 2.63
N PHE A 26 4.67 -2.74 2.99
CA PHE A 26 4.96 -3.16 4.36
C PHE A 26 6.45 -3.40 4.51
N TYR A 27 7.02 -2.98 5.62
CA TYR A 27 8.43 -3.13 5.96
C TYR A 27 8.61 -3.87 7.28
N CYS A 28 9.65 -4.69 7.39
CA CYS A 28 10.05 -5.37 8.61
C CYS A 28 11.57 -5.32 8.77
N HIS A 29 12.06 -4.78 9.89
CA HIS A 29 13.48 -4.75 10.20
C HIS A 29 13.90 -6.07 10.89
N ALA A 30 14.42 -7.00 10.10
CA ALA A 30 14.91 -8.29 10.59
C ALA A 30 16.21 -8.69 9.88
N PRO A 31 17.34 -8.00 10.15
CA PRO A 31 18.57 -8.13 9.38
C PRO A 31 19.18 -9.52 9.43
N ASN A 32 18.92 -10.29 10.51
CA ASN A 32 19.45 -11.63 10.70
C ASN A 32 18.47 -12.76 10.32
N ALA A 33 17.27 -12.42 9.85
CA ALA A 33 16.28 -13.40 9.44
C ALA A 33 16.68 -14.11 8.15
N LYS A 34 16.25 -15.36 7.99
CA LYS A 34 16.39 -16.13 6.74
C LYS A 34 15.16 -15.96 5.87
N GLU A 35 13.99 -15.86 6.48
CA GLU A 35 12.72 -15.63 5.81
C GLU A 35 11.81 -14.74 6.66
N VAL A 36 11.04 -13.90 5.98
CA VAL A 36 9.97 -13.11 6.58
C VAL A 36 8.74 -13.20 5.70
N SER A 37 7.59 -13.46 6.30
CA SER A 37 6.28 -13.41 5.65
C SER A 37 5.37 -12.41 6.34
N LEU A 38 4.53 -11.75 5.56
CA LEU A 38 3.44 -10.93 6.09
C LEU A 38 2.18 -11.79 6.16
N VAL A 39 1.48 -11.75 7.28
CA VAL A 39 0.20 -12.44 7.48
C VAL A 39 -0.85 -11.44 7.92
N GLY A 40 -2.09 -11.65 7.54
CA GLY A 40 -3.17 -10.76 7.94
C GLY A 40 -4.52 -11.15 7.37
N THR A 41 -5.51 -10.29 7.56
CA THR A 41 -6.88 -10.51 7.09
C THR A 41 -6.96 -10.68 5.56
N PHE A 42 -6.07 -10.01 4.81
CA PHE A 42 -6.01 -10.05 3.35
C PHE A 42 -5.51 -11.40 2.79
N ASN A 43 -4.82 -12.21 3.57
CA ASN A 43 -4.33 -13.54 3.15
C ASN A 43 -4.78 -14.67 4.08
N SER A 44 -5.86 -14.46 4.85
CA SER A 44 -6.41 -15.43 5.80
C SER A 44 -5.39 -15.93 6.83
N TRP A 45 -4.43 -15.08 7.21
CA TRP A 45 -3.35 -15.41 8.15
C TRP A 45 -2.44 -16.57 7.70
N ASP A 46 -2.34 -16.83 6.40
CA ASP A 46 -1.48 -17.88 5.85
C ASP A 46 0.00 -17.42 5.75
N PRO A 47 0.93 -18.01 6.52
CA PRO A 47 2.35 -17.62 6.50
C PRO A 47 3.08 -17.94 5.20
N TRP A 48 2.49 -18.74 4.31
CA TRP A 48 3.08 -19.09 3.02
C TRP A 48 2.57 -18.23 1.86
N ALA A 49 1.48 -17.49 2.07
CA ALA A 49 0.80 -16.76 1.01
C ALA A 49 1.50 -15.45 0.62
N THR A 50 2.28 -14.84 1.53
CA THR A 50 2.88 -13.52 1.29
C THR A 50 4.31 -13.41 1.84
N PRO A 51 5.29 -14.10 1.22
CA PRO A 51 6.70 -13.93 1.55
C PRO A 51 7.20 -12.52 1.19
N MET A 52 8.01 -11.93 2.07
CA MET A 52 8.63 -10.62 1.89
C MET A 52 9.98 -10.74 1.16
N LYS A 53 10.38 -9.68 0.46
CA LYS A 53 11.68 -9.56 -0.21
C LYS A 53 12.67 -8.84 0.70
N ARG A 54 13.94 -9.24 0.70
CA ARG A 54 15.01 -8.57 1.44
C ARG A 54 15.78 -7.60 0.55
N ASN A 55 15.98 -6.36 0.98
CA ASN A 55 16.82 -5.39 0.31
C ASN A 55 18.32 -5.55 0.69
N SER A 56 19.20 -4.79 0.04
CA SER A 56 20.66 -4.84 0.30
C SER A 56 21.06 -4.33 1.70
N LEU A 57 20.18 -3.59 2.37
CA LEU A 57 20.38 -3.06 3.73
C LEU A 57 19.89 -4.03 4.81
N GLY A 58 19.30 -5.16 4.42
CA GLY A 58 18.78 -6.17 5.34
C GLY A 58 17.37 -5.90 5.85
N GLU A 59 16.64 -4.94 5.27
CA GLU A 59 15.22 -4.74 5.54
C GLU A 59 14.37 -5.62 4.63
N TRP A 60 13.26 -6.09 5.17
CA TRP A 60 12.28 -6.88 4.45
C TRP A 60 11.13 -6.00 4.02
N PHE A 61 10.62 -6.19 2.80
CA PHE A 61 9.48 -5.44 2.28
C PHE A 61 8.56 -6.27 1.38
N VAL A 62 7.29 -5.87 1.30
CA VAL A 62 6.31 -6.38 0.33
C VAL A 62 5.34 -5.28 -0.05
N VAL A 63 4.92 -5.25 -1.32
CA VAL A 63 3.91 -4.30 -1.82
C VAL A 63 2.62 -5.08 -2.06
N LEU A 64 1.51 -4.60 -1.50
CA LEU A 64 0.19 -5.19 -1.64
C LEU A 64 -0.84 -4.16 -2.09
N ASP A 65 -1.67 -4.53 -3.05
CA ASP A 65 -2.86 -3.78 -3.45
C ASP A 65 -4.03 -4.18 -2.55
N LEU A 66 -4.31 -3.36 -1.53
CA LEU A 66 -5.36 -3.64 -0.55
C LEU A 66 -6.61 -2.81 -0.82
N LEU A 67 -7.78 -3.43 -0.69
CA LEU A 67 -9.04 -2.68 -0.69
C LEU A 67 -9.06 -1.69 0.47
N PRO A 68 -9.72 -0.52 0.33
CA PRO A 68 -9.87 0.41 1.44
C PRO A 68 -10.53 -0.26 2.64
N GLY A 69 -9.99 -0.05 3.82
CA GLY A 69 -10.51 -0.63 5.06
C GLY A 69 -9.44 -0.82 6.12
N VAL A 70 -9.86 -1.40 7.24
CA VAL A 70 -8.95 -1.83 8.30
C VAL A 70 -8.49 -3.24 8.01
N HIS A 71 -7.18 -3.43 7.90
CA HIS A 71 -6.54 -4.73 7.75
C HIS A 71 -5.65 -4.99 8.95
N GLU A 72 -5.88 -6.11 9.63
CA GLU A 72 -4.97 -6.58 10.67
C GLU A 72 -3.84 -7.36 10.01
N TYR A 73 -2.62 -7.19 10.53
CA TYR A 73 -1.45 -7.86 10.02
C TYR A 73 -0.39 -8.10 11.09
N GLN A 74 0.48 -9.06 10.83
CA GLN A 74 1.67 -9.37 11.62
C GLN A 74 2.78 -9.90 10.71
N ALA A 75 4.03 -9.81 11.15
CA ALA A 75 5.15 -10.46 10.48
C ALA A 75 5.44 -11.83 11.12
N VAL A 76 5.79 -12.80 10.29
CA VAL A 76 6.32 -14.11 10.70
C VAL A 76 7.77 -14.16 10.25
N VAL A 77 8.70 -14.22 11.22
CA VAL A 77 10.15 -14.21 10.99
C VAL A 77 10.70 -15.59 11.36
N ASP A 78 11.30 -16.29 10.41
CA ASP A 78 11.83 -17.66 10.59
C ASP A 78 10.82 -18.60 11.28
N GLY A 79 9.55 -18.55 10.85
CA GLY A 79 8.45 -19.34 11.40
C GLY A 79 7.92 -18.86 12.77
N LYS A 80 8.40 -17.73 13.29
CA LYS A 80 7.95 -17.16 14.57
C LYS A 80 7.17 -15.88 14.37
N TRP A 81 6.02 -15.79 15.02
CA TRP A 81 5.21 -14.58 15.09
C TRP A 81 5.94 -13.53 15.93
N VAL A 82 6.23 -12.37 15.35
CA VAL A 82 6.94 -11.28 16.05
C VAL A 82 5.99 -10.19 16.50
N SER A 83 6.19 -9.69 17.72
CA SER A 83 5.38 -8.62 18.31
C SER A 83 5.79 -7.23 17.84
N GLU A 84 7.04 -7.07 17.37
CA GLU A 84 7.52 -5.85 16.73
C GLU A 84 6.77 -5.67 15.40
N PRO A 85 5.96 -4.61 15.27
CA PRO A 85 5.10 -4.45 14.12
C PRO A 85 5.94 -4.19 12.87
N ALA A 86 5.57 -4.86 11.77
CA ALA A 86 5.87 -4.30 10.46
C ALA A 86 5.21 -2.91 10.37
N TYR A 87 5.80 -1.97 9.64
CA TYR A 87 5.15 -0.68 9.37
C TYR A 87 4.71 -0.61 7.92
N ALA A 88 3.56 0.02 7.68
CA ALA A 88 2.96 0.15 6.36
C ALA A 88 3.06 1.59 5.87
N VAL A 89 3.58 1.78 4.66
CA VAL A 89 3.65 3.09 3.99
C VAL A 89 2.74 3.02 2.77
N PRO A 90 1.64 3.80 2.71
CA PRO A 90 0.85 3.95 1.50
C PRO A 90 1.72 4.59 0.40
N GLU A 91 1.72 4.03 -0.80
CA GLU A 91 2.49 4.59 -1.93
C GLU A 91 2.02 6.03 -2.28
N ALA A 92 0.80 6.39 -1.90
CA ALA A 92 0.26 7.74 -2.05
C ALA A 92 0.99 8.80 -1.20
N GLU A 93 1.69 8.42 -0.13
CA GLU A 93 2.39 9.37 0.75
C GLU A 93 3.77 9.79 0.24
N GLU A 94 4.42 9.04 -0.66
CA GLU A 94 5.69 9.49 -1.27
C GLU A 94 5.50 10.78 -2.09
N LYS A 95 4.34 10.93 -2.74
CA LYS A 95 3.92 12.18 -3.39
C LYS A 95 3.61 13.31 -2.42
N ALA A 96 3.22 13.01 -1.18
CA ALA A 96 2.97 14.01 -0.14
C ALA A 96 4.27 14.45 0.57
N ALA A 97 5.19 13.52 0.83
CA ALA A 97 6.50 13.79 1.43
C ALA A 97 7.38 14.68 0.53
N SER A 98 7.36 14.44 -0.80
CA SER A 98 8.02 15.35 -1.76
C SER A 98 7.39 16.75 -1.77
N LYS A 99 6.15 16.91 -1.30
CA LYS A 99 5.46 18.20 -1.22
C LYS A 99 5.78 18.93 0.09
N ILE A 100 5.94 18.20 1.20
CA ILE A 100 6.29 18.76 2.52
C ILE A 100 7.73 19.32 2.54
N GLN A 101 8.69 18.72 1.81
CA GLN A 101 10.05 19.26 1.70
C GLN A 101 10.09 20.67 1.06
N SER A 102 9.09 21.04 0.25
CA SER A 102 9.02 22.35 -0.41
C SER A 102 8.39 23.46 0.45
N TYR A 103 7.65 23.12 1.52
CA TYR A 103 6.89 24.10 2.30
C TYR A 103 7.53 24.50 3.65
N GLU A 104 8.64 23.91 4.08
CA GLU A 104 9.26 24.18 5.39
C GLU A 104 10.54 25.05 5.39
N TRP A 105 10.76 25.91 4.39
CA TRP A 105 11.93 26.84 4.42
C TRP A 105 11.64 28.34 4.25
N ASN A 106 10.38 28.79 4.36
CA ASN A 106 10.05 30.22 4.25
C ASN A 106 9.45 30.85 5.53
N LEU A 107 9.62 30.25 6.70
CA LEU A 107 9.01 30.79 7.93
C LEU A 107 9.87 30.80 9.19
N MET A 108 11.21 30.84 9.06
CA MET A 108 12.08 30.95 10.25
C MET A 108 13.26 31.93 10.17
N ASP A 109 13.32 32.83 9.18
CA ASP A 109 14.35 33.89 9.11
C ASP A 109 13.77 35.32 9.16
N SER A 110 12.65 35.52 9.88
CA SER A 110 12.17 36.89 10.13
C SER A 110 11.48 37.04 11.49
N ILE A 111 12.28 37.09 12.55
CA ILE A 111 12.07 37.96 13.72
C ILE A 111 13.44 38.44 14.19
#